data_AF-A0AAD5KUZ9-F1
#
_entry.id   AF-A0AAD5KUZ9-F1
#
_cell.length_a   1.000
_cell.length_b   1.000
_cell.length_c   1.000
_cell.angle_alpha   90.00
_cell.angle_beta   90.00
_cell.angle_gamma   90.00
#
_symmetry.space_group_name_H-M   'P 1'
#
loop_
_entity.id
_entity.type
_entity.pdbx_description
1 polymer ?
#
loop_
_entity_poly.entity_id
_entity_poly.type
_entity_poly.pdbx_seq_one_letter_code
_entity_poly.pdbx_strand_id
1 'polypeptide(L)'
;MSLDRFSYPVEKSLMQKGVLKDSKGKPVPGQVIAFVNDFEGMIDLEADAKGEFVLEEMEFYGPMKLAIQGTDKKGKPVSNVELVEALPAPIALPAGASFPKTKTVSESIRPKVAEDPATELKEVVEEAAIKTTRAIYGTPDYVVKGEKLFVSGNTTDLVTSLSGSIPGMRVTTAGITGGVQIRLRGGATSVGSSMEPIVMVNGAVMVSSTAADNLRNINPLNIDRIEVVSRTVSMLGDQGRNGVIAVYLKEGVSEQTNLPSANPAGVSNFTIEGYQPQIPFYQIDYAQEADSELVDQRQTIYWNPYLVTDATAKFKSASIPMTLLAL
;
A
#
# COMPACT_ATOMS: atom_id res chain seq x y z
N MET A 1 -22.56 -17.16 31.74
CA MET A 1 -22.48 -17.68 30.36
C MET A 1 -21.20 -18.49 30.29
N SER A 2 -21.24 -19.81 30.09
CA SER A 2 -20.00 -20.62 30.11
C SER A 2 -19.15 -20.32 28.88
N LEU A 3 -17.83 -20.28 29.07
CA LEU A 3 -16.82 -20.02 28.02
C LEU A 3 -16.67 -21.20 27.04
N ASP A 4 -17.43 -22.29 27.22
CA ASP A 4 -17.28 -23.57 26.51
C ASP A 4 -17.66 -23.53 25.02
N ARG A 5 -18.05 -22.37 24.47
CA ARG A 5 -18.46 -22.24 23.05
C ARG A 5 -17.49 -21.48 22.16
N PHE A 6 -16.40 -20.95 22.67
CA PHE A 6 -15.43 -20.23 21.84
C PHE A 6 -14.30 -21.16 21.41
N SER A 7 -14.56 -21.96 20.38
CA SER A 7 -13.51 -22.73 19.70
C SER A 7 -13.01 -21.93 18.50
N TYR A 8 -12.23 -20.88 18.75
CA TYR A 8 -11.44 -20.23 17.69
C TYR A 8 -10.09 -20.94 17.61
N PRO A 9 -9.61 -21.29 16.39
CA PRO A 9 -8.25 -21.78 16.24
C PRO A 9 -7.27 -20.70 16.69
N VAL A 10 -6.11 -21.12 17.20
CA VAL A 10 -5.00 -20.19 17.47
C VAL A 10 -4.61 -19.54 16.14
N GLU A 11 -4.73 -18.21 16.08
CA GLU A 11 -4.26 -17.43 14.94
C GLU A 11 -2.74 -17.49 14.89
N LYS A 12 -2.19 -17.96 13.75
CA LYS A 12 -0.74 -18.10 13.54
C LYS A 12 -0.17 -17.02 12.63
N SER A 13 -1.02 -16.38 11.84
CA SER A 13 -0.69 -15.37 10.84
C SER A 13 -1.90 -14.47 10.63
N LEU A 14 -1.70 -13.27 10.11
CA LEU A 14 -2.81 -12.43 9.69
C LEU A 14 -3.48 -13.04 8.46
N MET A 15 -4.82 -12.94 8.43
CA MET A 15 -5.63 -13.35 7.29
C MET A 15 -6.61 -12.25 6.91
N GLN A 16 -6.81 -12.05 5.60
CA GLN A 16 -7.80 -11.10 5.09
C GLN A 16 -8.75 -11.82 4.13
N LYS A 17 -10.04 -11.85 4.47
CA LYS A 17 -11.08 -12.44 3.62
C LYS A 17 -11.64 -11.39 2.68
N GLY A 18 -12.09 -11.83 1.50
CA GLY A 18 -12.80 -10.99 0.55
C GLY A 18 -13.83 -11.77 -0.25
N VAL A 19 -14.68 -11.03 -0.97
CA VAL A 19 -15.73 -11.57 -1.84
C VAL A 19 -15.66 -10.90 -3.21
N LEU A 20 -15.62 -11.71 -4.26
CA LEU A 20 -15.70 -11.30 -5.65
C LEU A 20 -17.16 -11.28 -6.12
N LYS A 21 -17.62 -10.12 -6.62
CA LYS A 21 -19.00 -9.90 -7.05
C LYS A 21 -19.09 -9.40 -8.49
N ASP A 22 -20.08 -9.86 -9.24
CA ASP A 22 -20.36 -9.35 -10.58
C ASP A 22 -20.87 -7.90 -10.58
N SER A 23 -21.09 -7.34 -11.78
CA SER A 23 -21.63 -5.98 -11.95
C SER A 23 -23.06 -5.80 -11.40
N LYS A 24 -23.74 -6.88 -11.03
CA LYS A 24 -25.07 -6.89 -10.39
C LYS A 24 -24.96 -7.17 -8.88
N GLY A 25 -23.76 -7.22 -8.32
CA GLY A 25 -23.50 -7.48 -6.90
C GLY A 25 -23.65 -8.94 -6.48
N LYS A 26 -23.76 -9.89 -7.43
CA LYS A 26 -23.87 -11.32 -7.12
C LYS A 26 -22.49 -11.95 -6.97
N PRO A 27 -22.27 -12.81 -5.97
CA PRO A 27 -20.98 -13.47 -5.82
C PRO A 27 -20.67 -14.40 -7.00
N VAL A 28 -19.42 -14.39 -7.45
CA VAL A 28 -18.97 -15.17 -8.61
C VAL A 28 -17.64 -15.88 -8.37
N PRO A 29 -17.49 -17.15 -8.79
CA PRO A 29 -16.20 -17.82 -8.77
C PRO A 29 -15.28 -17.29 -9.85
N GLY A 30 -13.97 -17.35 -9.60
CA GLY A 30 -13.02 -16.73 -10.51
C GLY A 30 -11.58 -16.71 -10.00
N GLN A 31 -10.69 -16.14 -10.81
CA GLN A 31 -9.31 -15.90 -10.40
C GLN A 31 -9.22 -14.50 -9.80
N VAL A 32 -8.49 -14.37 -8.69
CA VAL A 32 -8.21 -13.12 -8.00
C VAL A 32 -6.70 -12.94 -7.94
N ILE A 33 -6.21 -11.76 -8.29
CA ILE A 33 -4.79 -11.41 -8.22
C ILE A 33 -4.67 -10.22 -7.29
N ALA A 34 -3.87 -10.34 -6.22
CA ALA A 34 -3.58 -9.26 -5.29
C ALA A 34 -2.15 -8.75 -5.48
N PHE A 35 -1.99 -7.47 -5.81
CA PHE A 35 -0.71 -6.79 -5.88
C PHE A 35 -0.43 -6.08 -4.55
N VAL A 36 0.79 -6.23 -4.05
CA VAL A 36 1.23 -5.71 -2.75
C VAL A 36 2.19 -4.54 -2.97
N ASN A 37 2.00 -3.44 -2.22
CA ASN A 37 2.87 -2.25 -2.19
C ASN A 37 3.34 -1.81 -3.59
N ASP A 38 2.44 -1.34 -4.44
CA ASP A 38 2.82 -0.79 -5.76
C ASP A 38 3.67 -1.75 -6.64
N PHE A 39 3.32 -3.04 -6.63
CA PHE A 39 3.96 -4.16 -7.36
C PHE A 39 5.25 -4.71 -6.76
N GLU A 40 5.53 -4.49 -5.50
CA GLU A 40 6.62 -5.23 -4.83
C GLU A 40 6.32 -6.73 -4.72
N GLY A 41 5.03 -7.10 -4.69
CA GLY A 41 4.58 -8.49 -4.64
C GLY A 41 3.30 -8.73 -5.43
N MET A 42 3.06 -10.00 -5.78
CA MET A 42 1.84 -10.49 -6.41
C MET A 42 1.45 -11.82 -5.79
N ILE A 43 0.16 -11.97 -5.48
CA ILE A 43 -0.41 -13.19 -4.89
C ILE A 43 -1.57 -13.62 -5.78
N ASP A 44 -1.47 -14.84 -6.30
CA ASP A 44 -2.54 -15.48 -7.07
C ASP A 44 -3.49 -16.23 -6.12
N LEU A 45 -4.78 -15.96 -6.25
CA LEU A 45 -5.84 -16.48 -5.41
C LEU A 45 -6.99 -17.01 -6.29
N GLU A 46 -7.80 -17.90 -5.73
CA GLU A 46 -9.02 -18.40 -6.37
C GLU A 46 -10.23 -18.06 -5.50
N ALA A 47 -11.23 -17.42 -6.12
CA ALA A 47 -12.53 -17.19 -5.51
C ALA A 47 -13.42 -18.42 -5.73
N ASP A 48 -13.98 -18.94 -4.65
CA ASP A 48 -14.77 -20.17 -4.64
C ASP A 48 -16.15 -20.00 -5.31
N ALA A 49 -17.00 -21.05 -5.26
CA ALA A 49 -18.35 -21.01 -5.84
C ALA A 49 -19.26 -19.90 -5.25
N LYS A 50 -18.94 -19.39 -4.06
CA LYS A 50 -19.61 -18.27 -3.39
C LYS A 50 -18.85 -16.95 -3.60
N GLY A 51 -17.85 -16.93 -4.46
CA GLY A 51 -16.99 -15.77 -4.71
C GLY A 51 -16.07 -15.43 -3.54
N GLU A 52 -15.96 -16.28 -2.52
CA GLU A 52 -15.12 -16.03 -1.34
C GLU A 52 -13.66 -16.36 -1.67
N PHE A 53 -12.73 -15.48 -1.29
CA PHE A 53 -11.29 -15.71 -1.35
C PHE A 53 -10.63 -15.26 -0.05
N VAL A 54 -9.43 -15.78 0.23
CA VAL A 54 -8.70 -15.50 1.47
C VAL A 54 -7.23 -15.24 1.15
N LEU A 55 -6.71 -14.10 1.62
CA LEU A 55 -5.28 -13.87 1.76
C LEU A 55 -4.85 -14.47 3.09
N GLU A 56 -4.03 -15.51 3.03
CA GLU A 56 -3.52 -16.22 4.21
C GLU A 56 -2.03 -15.94 4.41
N GLU A 57 -1.50 -16.31 5.57
CA GLU A 57 -0.05 -16.26 5.88
C GLU A 57 0.59 -14.86 5.72
N MET A 58 -0.17 -13.80 5.99
CA MET A 58 0.36 -12.44 5.87
C MET A 58 1.17 -12.09 7.13
N GLU A 59 2.45 -11.77 6.94
CA GLU A 59 3.36 -11.30 7.99
C GLU A 59 4.00 -9.96 7.59
N PHE A 60 3.39 -8.86 8.04
CA PHE A 60 3.89 -7.51 7.77
C PHE A 60 3.59 -6.57 8.95
N TYR A 61 4.31 -5.46 9.00
CA TYR A 61 4.17 -4.45 10.06
C TYR A 61 3.68 -3.12 9.48
N GLY A 62 2.73 -2.48 10.16
CA GLY A 62 2.12 -1.22 9.71
C GLY A 62 1.17 -1.40 8.53
N PRO A 63 0.80 -0.30 7.84
CA PRO A 63 -0.17 -0.35 6.74
C PRO A 63 0.45 -0.97 5.48
N MET A 64 -0.32 -1.83 4.81
CA MET A 64 0.02 -2.42 3.52
C MET A 64 -1.02 -2.04 2.47
N LYS A 65 -0.54 -1.57 1.32
CA LYS A 65 -1.40 -1.24 0.17
C LYS A 65 -1.62 -2.48 -0.67
N LEU A 66 -2.89 -2.72 -1.00
CA LEU A 66 -3.34 -3.82 -1.84
C LEU A 66 -4.10 -3.28 -3.05
N ALA A 67 -3.78 -3.79 -4.23
CA ALA A 67 -4.62 -3.64 -5.42
C ALA A 67 -5.09 -5.03 -5.86
N ILE A 68 -6.40 -5.27 -5.85
CA ILE A 68 -6.99 -6.59 -6.10
C ILE A 68 -7.73 -6.57 -7.43
N GLN A 69 -7.36 -7.47 -8.34
CA GLN A 69 -8.02 -7.69 -9.62
C GLN A 69 -8.78 -9.01 -9.62
N GLY A 70 -10.05 -9.00 -10.04
CA GLY A 70 -10.86 -10.21 -10.17
C GLY A 70 -11.23 -10.52 -11.62
N THR A 71 -11.31 -11.81 -11.97
CA THR A 71 -11.83 -12.28 -13.26
C THR A 71 -12.80 -13.44 -13.07
N ASP A 72 -13.84 -13.55 -13.89
CA ASP A 72 -14.75 -14.70 -13.88
C ASP A 72 -14.06 -15.97 -14.45
N LYS A 73 -14.73 -17.13 -14.35
CA LYS A 73 -14.23 -18.39 -14.97
C LYS A 73 -13.97 -18.32 -16.48
N LYS A 74 -14.45 -17.28 -17.17
CA LYS A 74 -14.26 -17.04 -18.61
C LYS A 74 -13.17 -16.00 -18.87
N GLY A 75 -12.44 -15.57 -17.84
CA GLY A 75 -11.39 -14.56 -17.93
C GLY A 75 -11.90 -13.13 -18.12
N LYS A 76 -13.20 -12.87 -17.93
CA LYS A 76 -13.74 -11.52 -18.02
C LYS A 76 -13.44 -10.76 -16.73
N PRO A 77 -12.92 -9.52 -16.81
CA PRO A 77 -12.69 -8.69 -15.63
C PRO A 77 -13.98 -8.48 -14.83
N VAL A 78 -13.86 -8.57 -13.50
CA VAL A 78 -14.92 -8.36 -12.53
C VAL A 78 -14.50 -7.22 -11.62
N SER A 79 -15.29 -6.15 -11.61
CA SER A 79 -14.89 -4.86 -11.04
C SER A 79 -15.26 -4.65 -9.57
N ASN A 80 -15.97 -5.60 -8.95
CA ASN A 80 -16.44 -5.44 -7.58
C ASN A 80 -15.81 -6.50 -6.66
N VAL A 81 -14.76 -6.09 -5.98
CA VAL A 81 -14.14 -6.85 -4.89
C VAL A 81 -14.48 -6.13 -3.60
N GLU A 82 -14.89 -6.87 -2.58
CA GLU A 82 -15.10 -6.35 -1.23
C GLU A 82 -14.26 -7.13 -0.24
N LEU A 83 -13.52 -6.43 0.62
CA LEU A 83 -12.86 -7.06 1.76
C LEU A 83 -13.86 -7.20 2.92
N VAL A 84 -13.84 -8.35 3.57
CA VAL A 84 -14.65 -8.61 4.76
C VAL A 84 -13.94 -7.98 5.95
N GLU A 85 -14.61 -7.06 6.64
CA GLU A 85 -14.09 -6.46 7.85
C GLU A 85 -13.90 -7.52 8.94
N ALA A 86 -12.73 -7.51 9.59
CA ALA A 86 -12.46 -8.42 10.68
C ALA A 86 -13.40 -8.08 11.85
N LEU A 87 -14.25 -9.03 12.23
CA LEU A 87 -15.12 -8.84 13.39
C LEU A 87 -14.25 -8.72 14.65
N PRO A 88 -14.48 -7.71 15.50
CA PRO A 88 -13.73 -7.58 16.74
C PRO A 88 -13.93 -8.83 17.58
N ALA A 89 -12.83 -9.37 18.12
CA ALA A 89 -12.90 -10.53 18.98
C ALA A 89 -13.85 -10.24 20.17
N PRO A 90 -14.70 -11.21 20.55
CA PRO A 90 -15.59 -11.02 21.69
C PRO A 90 -14.74 -10.83 22.95
N ILE A 91 -14.80 -9.65 23.55
CA ILE A 91 -14.12 -9.36 24.80
C ILE A 91 -14.95 -9.94 25.95
N ALA A 92 -14.45 -11.01 26.57
CA ALA A 92 -15.04 -11.53 27.80
C ALA A 92 -14.47 -10.75 28.99
N LEU A 93 -15.22 -9.77 29.47
CA LEU A 93 -14.87 -9.01 30.66
C LEU A 93 -15.42 -9.69 31.93
N PRO A 94 -14.67 -9.66 33.05
CA PRO A 94 -15.21 -10.10 34.32
C PRO A 94 -16.39 -9.21 34.74
N ALA A 95 -17.33 -9.77 35.49
CA ALA A 95 -18.45 -9.02 36.05
C ALA A 95 -17.91 -7.89 36.95
N GLY A 96 -18.27 -6.63 36.67
CA GLY A 96 -17.78 -5.46 37.40
C GLY A 96 -16.53 -4.78 36.81
N ALA A 97 -16.07 -5.18 35.61
CA ALA A 97 -15.01 -4.46 34.92
C ALA A 97 -15.40 -2.99 34.69
N SER A 98 -14.65 -2.08 35.30
CA SER A 98 -14.79 -0.64 35.13
C SER A 98 -13.55 -0.11 34.40
N PHE A 99 -13.73 0.39 33.18
CA PHE A 99 -12.66 1.06 32.46
C PHE A 99 -12.62 2.54 32.84
N PRO A 100 -11.43 3.12 33.03
CA PRO A 100 -11.32 4.56 33.22
C PRO A 100 -11.90 5.29 32.00
N LYS A 101 -12.66 6.36 32.24
CA LYS A 101 -13.18 7.19 31.15
C LYS A 101 -12.01 7.88 30.46
N THR A 102 -11.80 7.56 29.19
CA THR A 102 -10.82 8.27 28.37
C THR A 102 -11.33 9.68 28.11
N LYS A 103 -10.55 10.69 28.52
CA LYS A 103 -10.79 12.09 28.14
C LYS A 103 -9.82 12.42 27.01
N THR A 104 -10.34 12.65 25.82
CA THR A 104 -9.53 13.19 24.72
C THR A 104 -9.09 14.59 25.12
N VAL A 105 -7.81 14.75 25.45
CA VAL A 105 -7.21 16.05 25.71
C VAL A 105 -6.77 16.59 24.35
N SER A 106 -7.37 17.69 23.91
CA SER A 106 -7.09 18.34 22.61
C SER A 106 -5.70 18.98 22.54
N GLU A 107 -5.04 19.12 23.69
CA GLU A 107 -3.73 19.74 23.81
C GLU A 107 -2.78 18.74 24.45
N SER A 108 -1.65 18.50 23.78
CA SER A 108 -0.56 17.73 24.37
C SER A 108 -0.08 18.44 25.63
N ILE A 109 -0.20 17.77 26.79
CA ILE A 109 0.18 18.29 28.12
C ILE A 109 1.66 18.72 28.17
N ARG A 110 2.48 18.19 27.25
CA ARG A 110 3.81 18.71 26.96
C ARG A 110 3.77 19.40 25.60
N PRO A 111 4.21 20.66 25.45
CA PRO A 111 4.56 21.14 24.12
C PRO A 111 5.56 20.15 23.54
N LYS A 112 5.41 19.76 22.26
CA LYS A 112 6.56 19.20 21.54
C LYS A 112 7.68 20.20 21.79
N VAL A 113 8.76 19.76 22.46
CA VAL A 113 10.02 20.50 22.38
C VAL A 113 10.19 20.72 20.89
N ALA A 114 10.20 21.98 20.46
CA ALA A 114 10.55 22.28 19.10
C ALA A 114 11.89 21.58 18.91
N GLU A 115 11.89 20.51 18.12
CA GLU A 115 13.14 20.01 17.58
C GLU A 115 13.79 21.27 17.04
N ASP A 116 14.90 21.70 17.65
CA ASP A 116 15.77 22.71 17.05
C ASP A 116 15.80 22.35 15.57
N PRO A 117 15.41 23.27 14.65
CA PRO A 117 15.23 22.93 13.26
C PRO A 117 16.47 22.15 12.88
N ALA A 118 16.28 20.84 12.69
CA ALA A 118 17.37 19.90 12.57
C ALA A 118 18.20 20.54 11.47
N THR A 119 19.42 20.94 11.82
CA THR A 119 20.29 21.61 10.86
C THR A 119 20.20 20.75 9.63
N GLU A 120 19.68 21.29 8.53
CA GLU A 120 19.58 20.54 7.27
C GLU A 120 21.02 20.17 6.94
N LEU A 121 21.45 19.03 7.47
CA LEU A 121 22.69 18.40 7.11
C LEU A 121 22.44 18.13 5.66
N LYS A 122 23.07 18.95 4.81
CA LYS A 122 23.13 18.70 3.38
C LYS A 122 23.43 17.22 3.26
N GLU A 123 22.42 16.50 2.82
CA GLU A 123 22.48 15.09 2.55
C GLU A 123 23.68 14.96 1.63
N VAL A 124 24.79 14.50 2.21
CA VAL A 124 25.89 14.00 1.41
C VAL A 124 25.21 12.86 0.69
N VAL A 125 24.97 13.09 -0.60
CA VAL A 125 24.50 12.08 -1.54
C VAL A 125 25.64 11.06 -1.63
N GLU A 126 25.83 10.28 -0.57
CA GLU A 126 26.12 8.89 -0.78
C GLU A 126 24.90 8.38 -1.52
N GLU A 127 25.11 7.96 -2.76
CA GLU A 127 24.21 7.08 -3.48
C GLU A 127 24.00 5.83 -2.62
N ALA A 128 23.21 5.97 -1.56
CA ALA A 128 22.53 4.86 -0.93
C ALA A 128 21.66 4.34 -2.06
N ALA A 129 22.18 3.31 -2.74
CA ALA A 129 21.49 2.57 -3.77
C ALA A 129 20.05 2.44 -3.28
N ILE A 130 19.14 3.17 -3.94
CA ILE A 130 17.71 3.05 -3.69
C ILE A 130 17.51 1.55 -3.70
N LYS A 131 17.18 0.96 -2.54
CA LYS A 131 16.71 -0.41 -2.48
C LYS A 131 15.37 -0.34 -3.18
N THR A 132 15.41 -0.35 -4.52
CA THR A 132 14.28 -0.60 -5.36
C THR A 132 13.87 -1.99 -4.97
N THR A 133 12.90 -2.06 -4.06
CA THR A 133 12.07 -3.22 -3.87
C THR A 133 11.73 -3.71 -5.28
N ARG A 134 12.13 -4.95 -5.57
CA ARG A 134 12.12 -5.45 -6.94
C ARG A 134 10.67 -5.55 -7.36
N ALA A 135 10.20 -4.58 -8.13
CA ALA A 135 8.88 -4.63 -8.72
C ALA A 135 8.71 -5.97 -9.48
N ILE A 136 7.50 -6.48 -9.62
CA ILE A 136 7.24 -7.77 -10.29
C ILE A 136 7.77 -7.83 -11.74
N TYR A 137 7.96 -6.68 -12.37
CA TYR A 137 8.54 -6.56 -13.70
C TYR A 137 10.09 -6.58 -13.71
N GLY A 138 10.72 -6.63 -12.55
CA GLY A 138 12.17 -6.59 -12.35
C GLY A 138 12.73 -5.18 -12.46
N THR A 139 13.91 -5.03 -13.05
CA THR A 139 14.52 -3.72 -13.26
C THR A 139 13.89 -3.00 -14.46
N PRO A 140 13.53 -1.72 -14.33
CA PRO A 140 13.06 -0.90 -15.45
C PRO A 140 14.17 -0.66 -16.47
N ASP A 141 13.82 -0.60 -17.76
CA ASP A 141 14.75 -0.20 -18.83
C ASP A 141 14.91 1.33 -18.85
N TYR A 142 13.81 2.04 -18.55
CA TYR A 142 13.77 3.51 -18.52
C TYR A 142 12.95 3.99 -17.32
N VAL A 143 13.43 5.06 -16.67
CA VAL A 143 12.72 5.75 -15.59
C VAL A 143 12.61 7.22 -15.96
N VAL A 144 11.38 7.72 -16.07
CA VAL A 144 11.08 9.11 -16.39
C VAL A 144 10.41 9.75 -15.19
N LYS A 145 11.10 10.72 -14.56
CA LYS A 145 10.54 11.50 -13.46
C LYS A 145 9.39 12.39 -13.95
N GLY A 146 8.37 12.58 -13.11
CA GLY A 146 7.21 13.41 -13.40
C GLY A 146 7.59 14.79 -13.93
N GLU A 147 8.55 15.45 -13.31
CA GLU A 147 9.06 16.79 -13.68
C GLU A 147 9.42 16.91 -15.18
N LYS A 148 10.00 15.84 -15.77
CA LYS A 148 10.39 15.82 -17.18
C LYS A 148 9.20 15.74 -18.13
N LEU A 149 8.05 15.26 -17.64
CA LEU A 149 6.82 15.11 -18.43
C LEU A 149 6.11 16.45 -18.65
N PHE A 150 6.44 17.50 -17.86
CA PHE A 150 5.85 18.85 -17.97
C PHE A 150 6.71 19.86 -18.72
N VAL A 151 7.94 19.51 -19.07
CA VAL A 151 8.89 20.49 -19.64
C VAL A 151 8.39 21.08 -20.97
N SER A 152 7.47 20.39 -21.67
CA SER A 152 6.84 20.87 -22.91
C SER A 152 5.75 21.94 -22.71
N GLY A 153 5.39 22.29 -21.47
CA GLY A 153 4.42 23.35 -21.16
C GLY A 153 2.96 23.03 -21.50
N ASN A 154 2.68 21.84 -22.04
CA ASN A 154 1.34 21.36 -22.33
C ASN A 154 1.04 20.12 -21.47
N THR A 155 0.15 20.28 -20.50
CA THR A 155 -0.29 19.22 -19.57
C THR A 155 -1.20 18.18 -20.22
N THR A 156 -1.65 18.41 -21.46
CA THR A 156 -2.75 17.63 -22.06
C THR A 156 -2.33 16.39 -22.84
N ASP A 157 -1.04 16.16 -23.12
CA ASP A 157 -0.61 14.98 -23.88
C ASP A 157 0.60 14.25 -23.27
N LEU A 158 0.34 13.59 -22.14
CA LEU A 158 1.28 12.69 -21.45
C LEU A 158 1.94 11.67 -22.40
N VAL A 159 1.15 11.12 -23.32
CA VAL A 159 1.57 10.06 -24.26
C VAL A 159 2.66 10.59 -25.19
N THR A 160 2.49 11.81 -25.70
CA THR A 160 3.48 12.47 -26.57
C THR A 160 4.76 12.82 -25.79
N SER A 161 4.63 13.41 -24.60
CA SER A 161 5.80 13.73 -23.73
C SER A 161 6.60 12.47 -23.38
N LEU A 162 5.91 11.37 -23.06
CA LEU A 162 6.56 10.10 -22.75
C LEU A 162 7.26 9.52 -23.99
N SER A 163 6.66 9.64 -25.18
CA SER A 163 7.25 9.14 -26.44
C SER A 163 8.54 9.83 -26.82
N GLY A 164 8.67 11.13 -26.52
CA GLY A 164 9.91 11.87 -26.71
C GLY A 164 10.99 11.52 -25.68
N SER A 165 10.59 10.99 -24.52
CA SER A 165 11.49 10.67 -23.41
C SER A 165 12.03 9.23 -23.45
N ILE A 166 11.38 8.33 -24.19
CA ILE A 166 11.69 6.90 -24.20
C ILE A 166 12.14 6.44 -25.60
N PRO A 167 13.43 6.11 -25.77
CA PRO A 167 13.93 5.53 -27.02
C PRO A 167 13.16 4.26 -27.42
N GLY A 168 12.75 4.20 -28.69
CA GLY A 168 12.06 3.02 -29.23
C GLY A 168 10.57 2.92 -28.86
N MET A 169 10.02 3.88 -28.09
CA MET A 169 8.59 4.04 -27.96
C MET A 169 8.02 4.78 -29.18
N ARG A 170 6.93 4.27 -29.75
CA ARG A 170 6.23 4.90 -30.86
C ARG A 170 4.75 5.01 -30.53
N VAL A 171 4.19 6.16 -30.85
CA VAL A 171 2.77 6.45 -30.73
C VAL A 171 2.22 6.50 -32.15
N THR A 172 1.26 5.64 -32.47
CA THR A 172 0.65 5.56 -33.79
C THR A 172 -0.86 5.72 -33.67
N THR A 173 -1.44 6.58 -34.51
CA THR A 173 -2.90 6.70 -34.62
C THR A 173 -3.40 5.63 -35.58
N ALA A 174 -4.23 4.71 -35.07
CA ALA A 174 -4.77 3.59 -35.84
C ALA A 174 -6.14 3.95 -36.46
N GLY A 175 -6.19 4.08 -37.78
CA GLY A 175 -7.43 4.06 -38.57
C GLY A 175 -8.38 5.26 -38.44
N ILE A 176 -9.54 5.14 -39.09
CA ILE A 176 -10.58 6.17 -39.28
C ILE A 176 -11.22 6.61 -37.94
N THR A 177 -11.08 5.78 -36.89
CA THR A 177 -11.64 6.02 -35.55
C THR A 177 -10.75 6.91 -34.66
N GLY A 178 -9.52 7.24 -35.08
CA GLY A 178 -8.65 8.17 -34.35
C GLY A 178 -8.05 7.61 -33.05
N GLY A 179 -8.13 6.30 -32.80
CA GLY A 179 -7.56 5.66 -31.61
C GLY A 179 -6.03 5.71 -31.61
N VAL A 180 -5.43 6.05 -30.46
CA VAL A 180 -3.98 6.18 -30.31
C VAL A 180 -3.42 4.91 -29.68
N GLN A 181 -2.38 4.32 -30.27
CA GLN A 181 -1.75 3.10 -29.78
C GLN A 181 -0.29 3.34 -29.42
N ILE A 182 0.19 2.71 -28.36
CA ILE A 182 1.58 2.76 -27.92
C ILE A 182 2.29 1.46 -28.27
N ARG A 183 3.51 1.55 -28.83
CA ARG A 183 4.37 0.40 -29.10
C ARG A 183 5.76 0.62 -28.51
N LEU A 184 6.29 -0.42 -27.87
CA LEU A 184 7.68 -0.49 -27.41
C LEU A 184 8.48 -1.37 -28.39
N ARG A 185 9.67 -0.92 -28.82
CA ARG A 185 10.63 -1.67 -29.67
C ARG A 185 10.11 -2.17 -31.04
N GLY A 186 9.32 -1.36 -31.76
CA GLY A 186 9.08 -1.58 -33.20
C GLY A 186 8.48 -2.93 -33.59
N GLY A 187 7.73 -3.58 -32.69
CA GLY A 187 7.15 -4.91 -32.90
C GLY A 187 6.31 -5.02 -34.18
N ALA A 188 6.41 -6.19 -34.84
CA ALA A 188 5.76 -6.49 -36.12
C ALA A 188 4.26 -6.19 -36.11
N THR A 189 3.68 -5.83 -37.26
CA THR A 189 2.23 -5.64 -37.40
C THR A 189 1.52 -7.00 -37.42
N SER A 190 1.05 -7.50 -36.28
CA SER A 190 0.09 -8.61 -36.30
C SER A 190 -1.29 -8.07 -36.67
N VAL A 191 -1.84 -8.55 -37.79
CA VAL A 191 -3.19 -8.26 -38.26
C VAL A 191 -4.18 -9.02 -37.36
N GLY A 192 -4.46 -8.49 -36.16
CA GLY A 192 -5.54 -9.03 -35.31
C GLY A 192 -5.25 -9.12 -33.81
N SER A 193 -4.08 -8.73 -33.31
CA SER A 193 -3.81 -8.70 -31.86
C SER A 193 -3.22 -7.34 -31.44
N SER A 194 -3.78 -6.73 -30.39
CA SER A 194 -3.21 -5.51 -29.82
C SER A 194 -1.81 -5.82 -29.28
N MET A 195 -0.80 -5.11 -29.79
CA MET A 195 0.61 -5.25 -29.38
C MET A 195 1.04 -4.13 -28.45
N GLU A 196 0.08 -3.60 -27.71
CA GLU A 196 0.32 -2.53 -26.75
C GLU A 196 0.94 -3.09 -25.47
N PRO A 197 1.81 -2.31 -24.80
CA PRO A 197 2.27 -2.64 -23.47
C PRO A 197 1.12 -2.53 -22.48
N ILE A 198 1.20 -3.28 -21.39
CA ILE A 198 0.27 -3.12 -20.28
C ILE A 198 0.59 -1.83 -19.52
N VAL A 199 -0.43 -1.04 -19.22
CA VAL A 199 -0.30 0.18 -18.41
C VAL A 199 -0.74 -0.14 -16.99
N MET A 200 0.04 0.34 -16.03
CA MET A 200 -0.23 0.13 -14.62
C MET A 200 -0.11 1.45 -13.87
N VAL A 201 -0.90 1.61 -12.80
CA VAL A 201 -0.89 2.79 -11.93
C VAL A 201 -0.90 2.31 -10.48
N ASN A 202 0.13 2.62 -9.69
CA ASN A 202 0.23 2.27 -8.26
C ASN A 202 -0.21 0.83 -7.93
N GLY A 203 0.38 -0.19 -8.56
CA GLY A 203 -0.04 -1.58 -8.29
C GLY A 203 -1.25 -2.07 -9.10
N ALA A 204 -2.01 -1.20 -9.77
CA ALA A 204 -3.22 -1.58 -10.49
C ALA A 204 -2.99 -1.68 -12.00
N VAL A 205 -3.40 -2.79 -12.62
CA VAL A 205 -3.43 -2.93 -14.08
C VAL A 205 -4.59 -2.12 -14.66
N MET A 206 -4.28 -1.27 -15.62
CA MET A 206 -5.28 -0.46 -16.31
C MET A 206 -5.90 -1.22 -17.48
N VAL A 207 -7.18 -1.61 -17.35
CA VAL A 207 -7.94 -2.26 -18.41
C VAL A 207 -8.78 -1.22 -19.16
N SER A 208 -8.35 -0.86 -20.38
CA SER A 208 -9.08 0.04 -21.29
C SER A 208 -8.86 -0.39 -22.75
N SER A 209 -9.45 0.35 -23.68
CA SER A 209 -9.32 0.13 -25.13
C SER A 209 -7.88 0.17 -25.64
N THR A 210 -7.07 1.09 -25.11
CA THR A 210 -5.66 1.26 -25.52
C THR A 210 -4.79 1.67 -24.34
N ALA A 211 -3.47 1.44 -24.46
CA ALA A 211 -2.48 1.94 -23.50
C ALA A 211 -2.45 3.48 -23.47
N ALA A 212 -2.68 4.13 -24.61
CA ALA A 212 -2.71 5.59 -24.68
C ALA A 212 -3.89 6.18 -23.91
N ASP A 213 -5.07 5.57 -23.99
CA ASP A 213 -6.27 6.03 -23.27
C ASP A 213 -6.05 5.92 -21.75
N ASN A 214 -5.40 4.84 -21.30
CA ASN A 214 -5.04 4.66 -19.89
C ASN A 214 -4.14 5.78 -19.37
N LEU A 215 -3.12 6.18 -20.14
CA LEU A 215 -2.20 7.25 -19.76
C LEU A 215 -2.86 8.63 -19.83
N ARG A 216 -3.72 8.89 -20.81
CA ARG A 216 -4.40 10.19 -20.97
C ARG A 216 -5.33 10.55 -19.81
N ASN A 217 -5.85 9.54 -19.11
CA ASN A 217 -6.71 9.75 -17.94
C ASN A 217 -5.93 10.12 -16.67
N ILE A 218 -4.61 10.09 -16.71
CA ILE A 218 -3.75 10.41 -15.57
C ILE A 218 -3.27 11.85 -15.71
N ASN A 219 -3.58 12.69 -14.73
CA ASN A 219 -3.02 14.04 -14.68
C ASN A 219 -1.50 13.93 -14.49
N PRO A 220 -0.69 14.47 -15.41
CA PRO A 220 0.76 14.40 -15.27
C PRO A 220 1.23 14.95 -13.92
N LEU A 221 0.60 16.02 -13.36
CA LEU A 221 0.98 16.72 -12.11
C LEU A 221 1.05 15.81 -10.89
N ASN A 222 0.30 14.73 -10.96
CA ASN A 222 0.16 13.74 -9.92
C ASN A 222 1.19 12.61 -10.01
N ILE A 223 1.97 12.55 -11.10
CA ILE A 223 2.96 11.49 -11.35
C ILE A 223 4.25 11.84 -10.62
N ASP A 224 4.74 10.88 -9.82
CA ASP A 224 6.10 10.90 -9.25
C ASP A 224 7.10 10.44 -10.32
N ARG A 225 6.89 9.24 -10.87
CA ARG A 225 7.72 8.67 -11.93
C ARG A 225 6.96 7.67 -12.80
N ILE A 226 7.48 7.44 -14.01
CA ILE A 226 7.04 6.39 -14.92
C ILE A 226 8.22 5.47 -15.17
N GLU A 227 8.00 4.18 -14.94
CA GLU A 227 8.95 3.12 -15.20
C GLU A 227 8.49 2.32 -16.42
N VAL A 228 9.39 2.09 -17.36
CA VAL A 228 9.08 1.37 -18.60
C VAL A 228 10.01 0.18 -18.77
N VAL A 229 9.39 -0.96 -19.02
CA VAL A 229 10.06 -2.23 -19.35
C VAL A 229 9.63 -2.61 -20.76
N SER A 230 10.59 -2.59 -21.67
CA SER A 230 10.38 -2.92 -23.09
C SER A 230 10.45 -4.42 -23.38
N ARG A 231 11.07 -5.18 -22.48
CA ARG A 231 11.16 -6.64 -22.56
C ARG A 231 9.88 -7.32 -22.06
N THR A 232 9.73 -8.59 -22.43
CA THR A 232 8.68 -9.45 -21.90
C THR A 232 8.81 -9.64 -20.38
N VAL A 233 7.70 -9.51 -19.67
CA VAL A 233 7.61 -9.71 -18.22
C VAL A 233 6.80 -10.99 -17.94
N SER A 234 7.51 -12.09 -17.68
CA SER A 234 6.90 -13.41 -17.49
C SER A 234 5.93 -13.47 -16.31
N MET A 235 6.15 -12.66 -15.27
CA MET A 235 5.27 -12.60 -14.09
C MET A 235 3.85 -12.11 -14.42
N LEU A 236 3.67 -11.41 -15.54
CA LEU A 236 2.37 -10.89 -15.99
C LEU A 236 1.73 -11.75 -17.09
N GLY A 237 2.28 -12.93 -17.37
CA GLY A 237 1.77 -13.84 -18.40
C GLY A 237 1.75 -13.22 -19.80
N ASP A 238 0.69 -13.50 -20.57
CA ASP A 238 0.54 -12.99 -21.95
C ASP A 238 0.41 -11.46 -22.01
N GLN A 239 -0.12 -10.83 -20.96
CA GLN A 239 -0.24 -9.36 -20.89
C GLN A 239 1.13 -8.68 -20.77
N GLY A 240 2.12 -9.36 -20.19
CA GLY A 240 3.50 -8.88 -20.10
C GLY A 240 4.32 -9.06 -21.38
N ARG A 241 3.76 -9.65 -22.45
CA ARG A 241 4.50 -9.99 -23.68
C ARG A 241 5.10 -8.78 -24.38
N ASN A 242 4.37 -7.66 -24.41
CA ASN A 242 4.73 -6.46 -25.16
C ASN A 242 5.38 -5.37 -24.30
N GLY A 243 5.73 -5.69 -23.05
CA GLY A 243 6.30 -4.75 -22.08
C GLY A 243 5.27 -4.11 -21.15
N VAL A 244 5.78 -3.31 -20.21
CA VAL A 244 5.04 -2.70 -19.10
C VAL A 244 5.35 -1.20 -19.04
N ILE A 245 4.32 -0.39 -18.81
CA ILE A 245 4.44 1.02 -18.43
C ILE A 245 3.82 1.15 -17.04
N ALA A 246 4.66 1.25 -16.00
CA ALA A 246 4.24 1.42 -14.62
C ALA A 246 4.30 2.90 -14.22
N VAL A 247 3.17 3.46 -13.83
CA VAL A 247 3.01 4.84 -13.38
C VAL A 247 2.92 4.86 -11.86
N TYR A 248 3.83 5.59 -11.23
CA TYR A 248 3.82 5.84 -9.79
C TYR A 248 3.32 7.26 -9.55
N LEU A 249 2.25 7.39 -8.77
CA LEU A 249 1.68 8.68 -8.36
C LEU A 249 2.37 9.18 -7.08
N LYS A 250 2.36 10.49 -6.89
CA LYS A 250 2.81 11.14 -5.66
C LYS A 250 1.94 10.72 -4.48
N GLU A 251 2.55 10.64 -3.29
CA GLU A 251 1.86 10.33 -2.05
C GLU A 251 0.72 11.32 -1.77
N GLY A 252 -0.38 10.84 -1.19
CA GLY A 252 -1.57 11.64 -0.87
C GLY A 252 -2.53 11.93 -2.03
N VAL A 253 -2.09 11.78 -3.29
CA VAL A 253 -2.98 11.97 -4.45
C VAL A 253 -4.03 10.86 -4.54
N SER A 254 -3.62 9.61 -4.28
CA SER A 254 -4.50 8.44 -4.38
C SER A 254 -5.69 8.47 -3.43
N GLU A 255 -5.60 9.21 -2.31
CA GLU A 255 -6.68 9.33 -1.31
C GLU A 255 -7.61 10.54 -1.56
N GLN A 256 -7.09 11.63 -2.16
CA GLN A 256 -7.83 12.89 -2.31
C GLN A 256 -8.49 13.08 -3.67
N THR A 257 -8.04 12.38 -4.70
CA THR A 257 -8.68 12.51 -6.00
C THR A 257 -9.88 11.58 -6.10
N ASN A 258 -11.07 12.18 -6.13
CA ASN A 258 -12.17 11.72 -7.00
C ASN A 258 -11.70 11.75 -8.48
N LEU A 259 -10.61 11.05 -8.81
CA LEU A 259 -10.49 10.46 -10.14
C LEU A 259 -11.79 9.66 -10.29
N PRO A 260 -12.60 9.91 -11.32
CA PRO A 260 -13.90 9.25 -11.47
C PRO A 260 -13.67 7.76 -11.48
N SER A 261 -13.80 7.10 -10.31
CA SER A 261 -13.33 5.73 -10.06
C SER A 261 -12.26 5.30 -11.05
N ALA A 262 -11.02 5.77 -10.90
CA ALA A 262 -9.88 5.06 -11.51
C ALA A 262 -9.64 3.73 -10.76
N ASN A 263 -10.72 3.00 -10.45
CA ASN A 263 -10.73 1.55 -10.53
C ASN A 263 -10.70 1.28 -12.03
N PRO A 264 -9.52 1.10 -12.67
CA PRO A 264 -9.52 0.52 -14.00
C PRO A 264 -10.42 -0.70 -13.98
N ALA A 265 -11.26 -0.84 -15.01
CA ALA A 265 -12.32 -1.84 -15.02
C ALA A 265 -11.79 -3.21 -14.56
N GLY A 266 -12.12 -3.61 -13.33
CA GLY A 266 -11.64 -4.87 -12.75
C GLY A 266 -10.71 -4.80 -11.54
N VAL A 267 -10.25 -3.62 -11.07
CA VAL A 267 -9.33 -3.50 -9.91
C VAL A 267 -9.94 -2.71 -8.76
N SER A 268 -9.76 -3.19 -7.52
CA SER A 268 -10.18 -2.53 -6.27
C SER A 268 -8.99 -2.34 -5.34
N ASN A 269 -8.79 -1.13 -4.84
CA ASN A 269 -7.66 -0.77 -3.97
C ASN A 269 -8.08 -0.78 -2.50
N PHE A 270 -7.21 -1.29 -1.63
CA PHE A 270 -7.42 -1.38 -0.18
C PHE A 270 -6.13 -1.07 0.56
N THR A 271 -6.27 -0.60 1.80
CA THR A 271 -5.17 -0.55 2.77
C THR A 271 -5.56 -1.43 3.93
N ILE A 272 -4.69 -2.37 4.30
CA ILE A 272 -4.88 -3.25 5.46
C ILE A 272 -3.79 -3.02 6.48
N GLU A 273 -4.13 -3.15 7.77
CA GLU A 273 -3.20 -2.95 8.87
C GLU A 273 -2.55 -4.27 9.28
N GLY A 274 -1.24 -4.25 9.40
CA GLY A 274 -0.43 -5.37 9.84
C GLY A 274 -0.21 -5.40 11.35
N TYR A 275 0.83 -6.11 11.77
CA TYR A 275 1.30 -6.05 13.14
C TYR A 275 1.74 -4.64 13.50
N GLN A 276 1.51 -4.24 14.74
CA GLN A 276 1.98 -2.94 15.21
C GLN A 276 3.52 -2.91 15.14
N PRO A 277 4.10 -1.94 14.40
CA PRO A 277 5.55 -1.83 14.32
C PRO A 277 6.12 -1.60 15.72
N GLN A 278 7.28 -2.20 15.99
CA GLN A 278 8.02 -1.97 17.22
C GLN A 278 8.46 -0.50 17.27
N ILE A 279 7.79 0.27 18.11
CA ILE A 279 8.21 1.63 18.42
C ILE A 279 9.21 1.53 19.57
N PRO A 280 10.44 2.05 19.44
CA PRO A 280 11.37 2.05 20.55
C PRO A 280 10.74 2.84 21.71
N PHE A 281 10.64 2.19 22.87
CA PHE A 281 10.20 2.89 24.06
C PHE A 281 11.29 3.88 24.47
N TYR A 282 11.00 5.17 24.36
CA TYR A 282 11.95 6.18 24.80
C TYR A 282 12.00 6.20 26.33
N GLN A 283 13.19 5.96 26.86
CA GLN A 283 13.45 6.10 28.29
C GLN A 283 13.70 7.57 28.59
N ILE A 284 12.97 8.11 29.56
CA ILE A 284 13.26 9.43 30.10
C ILE A 284 14.25 9.22 31.24
N ASP A 285 15.40 9.88 31.19
CA ASP A 285 16.30 9.97 32.34
C ASP A 285 15.81 11.05 33.30
N TYR A 286 14.94 10.66 34.23
CA TYR A 286 14.39 11.58 35.23
C TYR A 286 15.47 12.23 36.12
N ALA A 287 16.71 11.71 36.16
CA ALA A 287 17.77 12.34 36.94
C ALA A 287 18.29 13.64 36.31
N GLN A 288 18.02 13.86 35.02
CA GLN A 288 18.43 15.05 34.27
C GLN A 288 17.28 16.06 34.10
N GLU A 289 16.08 15.72 34.58
CA GLU A 289 14.93 16.64 34.53
C GLU A 289 15.12 17.74 35.57
N ALA A 290 15.11 19.00 35.10
CA ALA A 290 15.30 20.17 35.94
C ALA A 290 14.12 20.42 36.90
N ASP A 291 12.96 19.86 36.58
CA ASP A 291 11.72 20.05 37.33
C ASP A 291 11.20 18.70 37.86
N SER A 292 11.53 18.42 39.13
CA SER A 292 11.13 17.18 39.81
C SER A 292 9.62 17.10 40.09
N GLU A 293 8.85 18.16 39.84
CA GLU A 293 7.40 18.21 40.08
C GLU A 293 6.57 17.79 38.85
N LEU A 294 7.18 17.66 37.67
CA LEU A 294 6.51 17.16 36.47
C LEU A 294 6.25 15.66 36.57
N VAL A 295 5.08 15.31 37.11
CA VAL A 295 4.61 13.93 37.16
C VAL A 295 4.46 13.40 35.74
N ASP A 296 5.15 12.29 35.45
CA ASP A 296 4.98 11.56 34.20
C ASP A 296 3.57 10.94 34.16
N GLN A 297 2.73 11.45 33.26
CA GLN A 297 1.35 10.98 33.07
C GLN A 297 1.22 9.93 31.96
N ARG A 298 2.34 9.39 31.45
CA ARG A 298 2.28 8.31 30.46
C ARG A 298 1.52 7.12 31.05
N GLN A 299 0.51 6.67 30.31
CA GLN A 299 -0.29 5.50 30.67
C GLN A 299 0.34 4.17 30.22
N THR A 300 1.45 4.23 29.48
CA THR A 300 2.17 3.06 29.00
C THR A 300 3.19 2.60 30.03
N ILE A 301 3.00 1.39 30.56
CA ILE A 301 3.93 0.77 31.51
C ILE A 301 5.19 0.33 30.75
N TYR A 302 6.35 0.78 31.20
CA TYR A 302 7.63 0.24 30.74
C TYR A 302 7.86 -1.14 31.36
N TRP A 303 8.03 -2.17 30.54
CA TRP A 303 8.35 -3.52 30.97
C TRP A 303 9.68 -3.98 30.38
N ASN A 304 10.67 -4.28 31.23
CA ASN A 304 11.94 -4.87 30.84
C ASN A 304 12.15 -6.19 31.60
N PRO A 305 12.07 -7.35 30.94
CA PRO A 305 12.24 -8.65 31.60
C PRO A 305 13.70 -8.98 31.92
N TYR A 306 14.67 -8.23 31.39
CA TYR A 306 16.10 -8.46 31.59
C TYR A 306 16.71 -7.32 32.42
N LEU A 307 16.47 -7.37 33.73
CA LEU A 307 17.14 -6.49 34.70
C LEU A 307 18.45 -7.15 35.15
N VAL A 308 19.57 -6.58 34.72
CA VAL A 308 20.91 -6.95 35.23
C VAL A 308 21.26 -6.01 36.36
N THR A 309 21.36 -6.52 37.59
CA THR A 309 21.69 -5.74 38.79
C THR A 309 23.18 -5.79 39.10
N ASP A 310 23.73 -4.70 39.66
CA ASP A 310 25.03 -4.73 40.31
C ASP A 310 24.97 -5.39 41.70
N ALA A 311 26.12 -5.62 42.34
CA ALA A 311 26.22 -6.28 43.64
C ALA A 311 25.54 -5.52 44.80
N THR A 312 25.06 -4.30 44.59
CA THR A 312 24.40 -3.49 45.63
C THR A 312 22.87 -3.51 45.56
N ALA A 313 22.28 -4.15 44.53
CA ALA A 313 20.84 -4.37 44.38
C ALA A 313 19.96 -3.12 44.63
N LYS A 314 20.48 -1.91 44.34
CA LYS A 314 19.73 -0.66 44.51
C LYS A 314 18.96 -0.33 43.24
N PHE A 315 17.63 -0.38 43.33
CA PHE A 315 16.73 0.17 42.32
C PHE A 315 16.37 1.62 42.67
N LYS A 316 16.53 2.55 41.72
CA LYS A 316 15.78 3.81 41.73
C LYS A 316 14.57 3.63 40.82
N SER A 317 13.45 3.17 41.37
CA SER A 317 12.17 3.31 40.69
C SER A 317 11.70 4.75 40.88
N ALA A 318 11.48 5.48 39.78
CA ALA A 318 10.66 6.68 39.85
C ALA A 318 9.26 6.22 40.26
N SER A 319 8.86 6.51 41.50
CA SER A 319 7.50 6.26 41.97
C SER A 319 6.56 7.14 41.15
N ILE A 320 5.94 6.56 40.12
CA ILE A 320 4.69 7.13 39.60
C ILE A 320 3.71 7.04 40.77
N PRO A 321 3.02 8.14 41.17
CA PRO A 321 1.99 8.06 42.19
C PRO A 321 0.88 7.17 41.66
N MET A 322 0.97 5.89 42.02
CA MET A 322 -0.02 4.88 41.72
C MET A 322 -1.08 4.99 42.81
N THR A 323 -2.26 5.48 42.46
CA THR A 323 -3.44 5.27 43.30
C THR A 323 -3.72 3.78 43.28
N LEU A 324 -3.27 3.13 44.35
CA LEU A 324 -3.42 1.70 44.60
C LEU A 324 -4.92 1.35 44.62
N LEU A 325 -5.42 0.67 43.58
CA LEU A 325 -6.63 -0.13 43.73
C LEU A 325 -6.18 -1.52 44.15
N ALA A 326 -6.27 -1.79 45.45
CA ALA A 326 -6.03 -3.12 46.01
C ALA A 326 -7.09 -4.10 45.45
N LEU A 327 -6.62 -5.26 44.99
CA LEU A 327 -7.40 -6.49 44.82
C LEU A 327 -7.61 -7.15 46.18
#